data_AF-A0A2E9QMP5-F1
#
_entry.id   AF-A0A2E9QMP5-F1
#
_cell.length_a   1.000
_cell.length_b   1.000
_cell.length_c   1.000
_cell.angle_alpha   90.00
_cell.angle_beta   90.00
_cell.angle_gamma   90.00
#
_symmetry.space_group_name_H-M   'P 1'
#
loop_
_entity.id
_entity.type
_entity.pdbx_description
1 polymer ?
#
loop_
_entity_poly.entity_id
_entity_poly.type
_entity_poly.pdbx_seq_one_letter_code
_entity_poly.pdbx_strand_id
1 'polypeptide(L)'
;MPSIRDKQINRFFNEAEFQNTKSINDQNVLKILAAVGDINQTTSGQLLEKMQQPGISRQEQFDLAKNGLSNKERRDINTILDNNELTLSPGAKNFLQALVGQADLKDSFGPLQLQVDNNLSDGLKGVTNPGDEIEVVNISANPEGVETSEVIKLKADQWGQFKGDIPNAQEGDVLRVRSRSAGGNVSNWISLQANGLGEDTRNAQVYTDAIGLESNAPGELSPVYIGDGMVSEPGAQLRFINERTGKSATFTVDENGQLPAGSILKGNPSDVFKIAVSDGTNNVDFSEAAGSITMGGTDPVVTPEQPTTVDLKDPALREKHLNGNYKVERFTGPLFVDGASPSDVKQGSIGNCYFAAAMGSIAQSNPEKLQDMIKDNGDGSYDVTFKVKSGYGYYAKYKDKTVTVDGDLVVRSPGGRPLYGAANTDYNDKEKMEMWYPIVEKAYAALHGNSYHEVGDGGRSSDVFESVLGGNASYKLISSGPERIYKQIAEASEKGWPVAASTYGKDSPEAERYAGEKLYAWHAYSVLGVEEEGGKKYVQLRNPWGNTEPGNDGKNDGIFRLDIEQFDHFFRGVYIGKHDG
;
A
#
# COMPACT_ATOMS: atom_id res chain seq x y z
N MET A 1 24.69 -30.39 -31.75
CA MET A 1 24.68 -31.33 -30.58
C MET A 1 26.12 -31.71 -30.21
N PRO A 2 26.53 -31.63 -28.94
CA PRO A 2 27.90 -31.93 -28.51
C PRO A 2 28.27 -33.41 -28.72
N SER A 3 29.54 -33.68 -29.05
CA SER A 3 30.07 -35.04 -29.16
C SER A 3 30.42 -35.59 -27.78
N ILE A 4 29.42 -36.16 -27.10
CA ILE A 4 29.53 -36.67 -25.73
C ILE A 4 29.93 -38.16 -25.74
N ARG A 5 30.96 -38.51 -24.97
CA ARG A 5 31.48 -39.88 -24.91
C ARG A 5 30.82 -40.71 -23.81
N ASP A 6 30.45 -40.07 -22.71
CA ASP A 6 29.73 -40.74 -21.64
C ASP A 6 28.33 -41.18 -22.10
N LYS A 7 27.99 -42.45 -21.84
CA LYS A 7 26.74 -43.04 -22.34
C LYS A 7 25.51 -42.49 -21.62
N GLN A 8 25.64 -42.05 -20.37
CA GLN A 8 24.55 -41.57 -19.55
C GLN A 8 24.25 -40.10 -19.85
N ILE A 9 25.30 -39.27 -19.96
CA ILE A 9 25.17 -37.89 -20.46
C ILE A 9 24.63 -37.92 -21.91
N ASN A 10 25.13 -38.81 -22.78
CA ASN A 10 24.62 -38.91 -24.15
C ASN A 10 23.16 -39.39 -24.17
N ARG A 11 22.72 -40.21 -23.21
CA ARG A 11 21.31 -40.61 -23.10
C ARG A 11 20.41 -39.42 -22.82
N PHE A 12 20.80 -38.53 -21.90
CA PHE A 12 20.09 -37.27 -21.63
C PHE A 12 19.90 -36.44 -22.91
N PHE A 13 20.96 -36.29 -23.70
CA PHE A 13 20.89 -35.55 -24.96
C PHE A 13 19.98 -36.20 -26.00
N ASN A 14 19.68 -37.49 -25.90
CA ASN A 14 18.77 -38.18 -26.82
C ASN A 14 17.31 -38.23 -26.32
N GLU A 15 16.99 -37.63 -25.17
CA GLU A 15 15.62 -37.54 -24.67
C GLU A 15 14.78 -36.59 -25.53
N ALA A 16 13.54 -36.98 -25.86
CA ALA A 16 12.63 -36.19 -26.70
C ALA A 16 12.33 -34.79 -26.09
N GLU A 17 12.22 -34.73 -24.76
CA GLU A 17 12.03 -33.49 -24.01
C GLU A 17 13.19 -32.50 -24.21
N PHE A 18 14.44 -33.00 -24.18
CA PHE A 18 15.62 -32.19 -24.46
C PHE A 18 15.70 -31.78 -25.93
N GLN A 19 15.41 -32.69 -26.86
CA GLN A 19 15.49 -32.41 -28.31
C GLN A 19 14.56 -31.28 -28.75
N ASN A 20 13.42 -31.10 -28.07
CA ASN A 20 12.48 -30.03 -28.35
C ASN A 20 12.96 -28.65 -27.86
N THR A 21 13.69 -28.60 -26.75
CA THR A 21 14.05 -27.34 -26.07
C THR A 21 15.49 -26.92 -26.32
N LYS A 22 16.39 -27.88 -26.55
CA LYS A 22 17.85 -27.71 -26.61
C LYS A 22 18.43 -26.90 -25.45
N SER A 23 17.76 -26.94 -24.29
CA SER A 23 18.11 -26.14 -23.12
C SER A 23 18.45 -27.00 -21.91
N ILE A 24 19.48 -26.59 -21.16
CA ILE A 24 19.88 -27.20 -19.90
C ILE A 24 19.53 -26.23 -18.75
N ASN A 25 18.58 -26.63 -17.90
CA ASN A 25 18.06 -25.85 -16.79
C ASN A 25 18.37 -26.53 -15.44
N ASP A 26 18.09 -25.86 -14.31
CA ASP A 26 18.39 -26.39 -12.97
C ASP A 26 17.65 -27.69 -12.63
N GLN A 27 16.55 -28.00 -13.31
CA GLN A 27 15.83 -29.26 -13.12
C GLN A 27 16.48 -30.41 -13.88
N ASN A 28 16.85 -30.18 -15.14
CA ASN A 28 17.36 -31.23 -16.03
C ASN A 28 18.89 -31.38 -15.94
N VAL A 29 19.60 -30.37 -15.42
CA VAL A 29 21.03 -30.48 -15.08
C VAL A 29 21.26 -31.54 -14.02
N LEU A 30 20.30 -31.78 -13.11
CA LEU A 30 20.39 -32.86 -12.12
C LEU A 30 20.54 -34.25 -12.77
N LYS A 31 19.97 -34.46 -13.96
CA LYS A 31 20.18 -35.71 -14.72
C LYS A 31 21.64 -35.85 -15.17
N ILE A 32 22.27 -34.73 -15.56
CA ILE A 32 23.70 -34.68 -15.90
C ILE A 32 24.56 -34.86 -14.63
N LEU A 33 24.22 -34.19 -13.53
CA LEU A 33 24.90 -34.33 -12.24
C LEU A 33 24.85 -35.78 -11.72
N ALA A 34 23.68 -36.42 -11.80
CA ALA A 34 23.50 -37.80 -11.39
C ALA A 34 24.21 -38.79 -12.33
N ALA A 35 24.30 -38.46 -13.62
CA ALA A 35 25.03 -39.26 -14.61
C ALA A 35 26.56 -39.21 -14.43
N VAL A 36 27.11 -38.18 -13.77
CA VAL A 36 28.55 -38.08 -13.47
C VAL A 36 28.90 -38.42 -12.03
N GLY A 37 27.90 -38.52 -11.16
CA GLY A 37 28.08 -38.89 -9.76
C GLY A 37 28.06 -40.39 -9.51
N ASP A 38 27.73 -41.22 -10.50
CA ASP A 38 27.54 -42.65 -10.31
C ASP A 38 28.87 -43.37 -10.02
N ILE A 39 28.83 -44.25 -9.03
CA ILE A 39 29.99 -45.02 -8.55
C ILE A 39 29.57 -46.48 -8.37
N ASN A 40 30.53 -47.40 -8.20
CA ASN A 40 30.31 -48.85 -8.14
C ASN A 40 29.18 -49.35 -7.20
N GLN A 41 28.67 -48.51 -6.29
CA GLN A 41 27.61 -48.84 -5.32
C GLN A 41 26.36 -47.95 -5.42
N THR A 42 26.32 -46.92 -6.29
CA THR A 42 25.14 -46.05 -6.46
C THR A 42 24.95 -45.71 -7.93
N THR A 43 23.78 -46.05 -8.47
CA THR A 43 23.41 -45.77 -9.87
C THR A 43 22.99 -44.31 -10.06
N SER A 44 23.06 -43.81 -11.29
CA SER A 44 22.58 -42.47 -11.64
C SER A 44 21.09 -42.25 -11.32
N GLY A 45 20.24 -43.27 -11.48
CA GLY A 45 18.83 -43.19 -11.09
C GLY A 45 18.66 -42.95 -9.58
N GLN A 46 19.42 -43.65 -8.74
CA GLN A 46 19.38 -43.48 -7.29
C GLN A 46 19.96 -42.13 -6.83
N LEU A 47 20.95 -41.61 -7.55
CA LEU A 47 21.48 -40.27 -7.28
C LEU A 47 20.49 -39.19 -7.67
N LEU A 48 19.80 -39.34 -8.80
CA LEU A 48 18.78 -38.41 -9.23
C LEU A 48 17.64 -38.33 -8.19
N GLU A 49 17.15 -39.49 -7.72
CA GLU A 49 16.14 -39.53 -6.65
C GLU A 49 16.61 -38.82 -5.38
N LYS A 50 17.87 -39.00 -4.96
CA LYS A 50 18.47 -38.29 -3.82
C LYS A 50 18.57 -36.79 -4.06
N MET A 51 19.04 -36.38 -5.24
CA MET A 51 19.18 -34.97 -5.63
C MET A 51 17.84 -34.23 -5.73
N GLN A 52 16.72 -34.97 -5.86
CA GLN A 52 15.37 -34.43 -5.91
C GLN A 52 14.63 -34.49 -4.56
N GLN A 53 15.26 -35.00 -3.49
CA GLN A 53 14.63 -35.05 -2.18
C GLN A 53 14.36 -33.64 -1.62
N PRO A 54 13.17 -33.38 -1.04
CA PRO A 54 12.88 -32.10 -0.39
C PRO A 54 13.91 -31.75 0.67
N GLY A 55 14.45 -30.53 0.63
CA GLY A 55 15.40 -30.02 1.61
C GLY A 55 16.88 -30.32 1.31
N ILE A 56 17.20 -31.01 0.22
CA ILE A 56 18.61 -31.15 -0.20
C ILE A 56 19.16 -29.81 -0.69
N SER A 57 20.29 -29.41 -0.14
CA SER A 57 20.98 -28.18 -0.53
C SER A 57 21.69 -28.35 -1.87
N ARG A 58 21.94 -27.21 -2.52
CA ARG A 58 22.73 -27.16 -3.76
C ARG A 58 24.15 -27.67 -3.58
N GLN A 59 24.74 -27.39 -2.41
CA GLN A 59 26.04 -27.92 -2.01
C GLN A 59 26.01 -29.45 -1.89
N GLU A 60 24.97 -30.02 -1.29
CA GLU A 60 24.81 -31.48 -1.20
C GLU A 60 24.60 -32.13 -2.58
N GLN A 61 23.82 -31.52 -3.47
CA GLN A 61 23.69 -31.96 -4.87
C GLN A 61 25.03 -31.94 -5.61
N PHE A 62 25.81 -30.87 -5.40
CA PHE A 62 27.15 -30.73 -5.96
C PHE A 62 28.11 -31.81 -5.45
N ASP A 63 28.12 -32.06 -4.14
CA ASP A 63 29.00 -33.05 -3.53
C ASP A 63 28.67 -34.47 -4.01
N LEU A 64 27.37 -34.80 -4.15
CA LEU A 64 26.93 -36.07 -4.73
C LEU A 64 27.47 -36.28 -6.15
N ALA A 65 27.47 -35.23 -6.99
CA ALA A 65 27.98 -35.30 -8.36
C ALA A 65 29.53 -35.31 -8.41
N LYS A 66 30.18 -34.47 -7.62
CA LYS A 66 31.63 -34.31 -7.58
C LYS A 66 32.36 -35.59 -7.15
N ASN A 67 31.75 -36.38 -6.27
CA ASN A 67 32.34 -37.59 -5.73
C ASN A 67 32.50 -38.72 -6.78
N GLY A 68 31.66 -38.77 -7.80
CA GLY A 68 31.75 -39.75 -8.89
C GLY A 68 32.54 -39.27 -10.12
N LEU A 69 32.80 -37.96 -10.22
CA LEU A 69 33.26 -37.32 -11.45
C LEU A 69 34.63 -37.82 -11.94
N SER A 70 34.64 -38.49 -13.09
CA SER A 70 35.85 -38.95 -13.76
C SER A 70 36.49 -37.92 -14.70
N ASN A 71 37.75 -38.15 -15.07
CA ASN A 71 38.46 -37.34 -16.08
C ASN A 71 37.84 -37.41 -17.50
N LYS A 72 36.98 -38.40 -17.77
CA LYS A 72 36.26 -38.50 -19.05
C LYS A 72 35.01 -37.62 -19.01
N GLU A 73 34.21 -37.73 -17.96
CA GLU A 73 33.01 -36.90 -17.78
C GLU A 73 33.35 -35.43 -17.62
N ARG A 74 34.47 -35.08 -16.96
CA ARG A 74 34.97 -33.70 -16.92
C ARG A 74 35.17 -33.10 -18.32
N ARG A 75 35.64 -33.90 -19.29
CA ARG A 75 35.79 -33.46 -20.69
C ARG A 75 34.45 -33.35 -21.41
N ASP A 76 33.52 -34.24 -21.13
CA ASP A 76 32.17 -34.17 -21.67
C ASP A 76 31.44 -32.92 -21.13
N ILE A 77 31.56 -32.59 -19.83
CA ILE A 77 31.01 -31.36 -19.25
C ILE A 77 31.63 -30.10 -19.88
N ASN A 78 32.96 -30.06 -20.08
CA ASN A 78 33.58 -28.94 -20.81
C ASN A 78 33.02 -28.83 -22.24
N THR A 79 32.77 -29.95 -22.92
CA THR A 79 32.16 -29.96 -24.26
C THR A 79 30.73 -29.43 -24.25
N ILE A 80 29.98 -29.59 -23.15
CA ILE A 80 28.66 -28.99 -22.96
C ILE A 80 28.78 -27.47 -22.75
N LEU A 81 29.71 -27.05 -21.89
CA LEU A 81 29.94 -25.63 -21.55
C LEU A 81 30.43 -24.81 -22.74
N ASP A 82 31.23 -25.41 -23.63
CA ASP A 82 31.80 -24.77 -24.82
C ASP A 82 30.83 -24.76 -26.01
N ASN A 83 29.64 -25.35 -25.88
CA ASN A 83 28.69 -25.47 -26.97
C ASN A 83 27.76 -24.24 -27.08
N ASN A 84 28.01 -23.41 -28.10
CA ASN A 84 27.23 -22.19 -28.35
C ASN A 84 25.81 -22.43 -28.89
N GLU A 85 25.44 -23.68 -29.23
CA GLU A 85 24.08 -24.04 -29.66
C GLU A 85 23.17 -24.42 -28.48
N LEU A 86 23.74 -24.59 -27.28
CA LEU A 86 23.00 -24.97 -26.07
C LEU A 86 22.68 -23.75 -25.22
N THR A 87 21.41 -23.61 -24.83
CA THR A 87 21.00 -22.57 -23.88
C THR A 87 21.07 -23.12 -22.46
N LEU A 88 22.03 -22.63 -21.67
CA LEU A 88 22.15 -22.98 -20.25
C LEU A 88 21.56 -21.88 -19.37
N SER A 89 20.67 -22.26 -18.45
CA SER A 89 20.26 -21.36 -17.36
C SER A 89 21.46 -20.97 -16.48
N PRO A 90 21.44 -19.81 -15.80
CA PRO A 90 22.54 -19.37 -14.94
C PRO A 90 22.95 -20.40 -13.87
N GLY A 91 21.97 -21.08 -13.27
CA GLY A 91 22.21 -22.11 -12.29
C GLY A 91 22.82 -23.37 -12.88
N ALA A 92 22.26 -23.92 -13.95
CA ALA A 92 22.83 -25.07 -14.63
C ALA A 92 24.27 -24.82 -15.10
N LYS A 93 24.53 -23.62 -15.66
CA LYS A 93 25.87 -23.21 -16.07
C LYS A 93 26.84 -23.17 -14.89
N ASN A 94 26.45 -22.58 -13.76
CA ASN A 94 27.30 -22.54 -12.56
C ASN A 94 27.57 -23.94 -12.00
N PHE A 95 26.57 -24.83 -11.97
CA PHE A 95 26.76 -26.22 -11.52
C PHE A 95 27.84 -26.95 -12.32
N LEU A 96 27.72 -26.87 -13.65
CA LEU A 96 28.65 -27.52 -14.56
C LEU A 96 30.05 -26.89 -14.49
N GLN A 97 30.14 -25.55 -14.43
CA GLN A 97 31.41 -24.83 -14.26
C GLN A 97 32.10 -25.19 -12.94
N ALA A 98 31.34 -25.28 -11.84
CA ALA A 98 31.88 -25.68 -10.54
C ALA A 98 32.41 -27.11 -10.54
N LEU A 99 31.71 -28.04 -11.20
CA LEU A 99 32.15 -29.44 -11.29
C LEU A 99 33.50 -29.59 -12.00
N VAL A 100 33.72 -28.80 -13.05
CA VAL A 100 34.98 -28.84 -13.82
C VAL A 100 36.06 -27.93 -13.23
N GLY A 101 35.74 -27.14 -12.21
CA GLY A 101 36.67 -26.21 -11.55
C GLY A 101 36.89 -24.89 -12.29
N GLN A 102 35.94 -24.46 -13.11
CA GLN A 102 35.97 -23.17 -13.83
C GLN A 102 35.39 -22.00 -13.00
N ALA A 103 34.59 -22.28 -11.97
CA ALA A 103 34.00 -21.29 -11.06
C ALA A 103 33.73 -21.91 -9.68
N ASP A 104 33.54 -21.08 -8.66
CA ASP A 104 33.01 -21.55 -7.38
C ASP A 104 31.50 -21.86 -7.51
N LEU A 105 31.03 -22.84 -6.73
CA LEU A 105 29.59 -23.10 -6.62
C LEU A 105 28.93 -21.91 -5.93
N LYS A 106 27.84 -21.41 -6.52
CA LYS A 106 27.04 -20.32 -5.93
C LYS A 106 25.75 -20.87 -5.33
N ASP A 107 25.41 -20.40 -4.13
CA ASP A 107 24.18 -20.76 -3.42
C ASP A 107 22.94 -20.01 -3.93
N SER A 108 23.12 -18.91 -4.68
CA SER A 108 22.06 -18.04 -5.21
C SER A 108 22.41 -17.45 -6.58
N PHE A 109 21.38 -17.07 -7.36
CA PHE A 109 21.53 -16.58 -8.74
C PHE A 109 21.33 -15.07 -8.92
N GLY A 110 21.25 -14.32 -7.81
CA GLY A 110 21.33 -12.86 -7.81
C GLY A 110 19.97 -12.17 -7.78
N PRO A 111 19.95 -10.83 -7.98
CA PRO A 111 18.76 -10.00 -7.81
C PRO A 111 17.64 -10.41 -8.78
N LEU A 112 16.39 -10.12 -8.40
CA LEU A 112 15.20 -10.29 -9.23
C LEU A 112 15.43 -9.83 -10.68
N GLN A 113 15.13 -10.71 -11.65
CA GLN A 113 15.16 -10.43 -13.08
C GLN A 113 13.80 -10.73 -13.68
N LEU A 114 13.26 -9.79 -14.44
CA LEU A 114 11.98 -9.93 -15.15
C LEU A 114 12.22 -10.37 -16.60
N GLN A 115 11.24 -11.04 -17.21
CA GLN A 115 11.29 -11.34 -18.64
C GLN A 115 11.19 -10.05 -19.47
N VAL A 116 12.02 -9.93 -20.51
CA VAL A 116 12.32 -8.66 -21.22
C VAL A 116 11.12 -8.06 -21.96
N ASP A 117 10.16 -8.87 -22.38
CA ASP A 117 9.05 -8.42 -23.24
C ASP A 117 7.87 -7.82 -22.47
N ASN A 118 7.84 -7.92 -21.13
CA ASN A 118 6.76 -7.41 -20.27
C ASN A 118 5.35 -7.71 -20.81
N ASN A 119 5.21 -8.83 -21.52
CA ASN A 119 3.94 -9.28 -22.08
C ASN A 119 3.26 -10.18 -21.04
N LEU A 120 2.20 -9.67 -20.44
CA LEU A 120 1.44 -10.32 -19.38
C LEU A 120 0.27 -11.17 -19.92
N SER A 121 0.14 -11.36 -21.24
CA SER A 121 -0.88 -12.28 -21.82
C SER A 121 -0.76 -13.71 -21.29
N ASP A 122 0.42 -14.09 -20.82
CA ASP A 122 0.69 -15.35 -20.15
C ASP A 122 1.26 -15.12 -18.74
N GLY A 123 0.86 -14.05 -18.05
CA GLY A 123 1.27 -13.70 -16.69
C GLY A 123 2.67 -13.07 -16.58
N LEU A 124 2.93 -12.43 -15.43
CA LEU A 124 4.24 -11.86 -15.10
C LEU A 124 5.24 -12.99 -14.82
N LYS A 125 6.41 -12.91 -15.46
CA LYS A 125 7.45 -13.94 -15.40
C LYS A 125 8.81 -13.36 -15.05
N GLY A 126 9.60 -14.16 -14.35
CA GLY A 126 10.98 -13.83 -14.09
C GLY A 126 11.73 -14.91 -13.32
N VAL A 127 12.93 -14.55 -12.89
CA VAL A 127 13.83 -15.39 -12.11
C VAL A 127 14.32 -14.61 -10.89
N THR A 128 14.34 -15.26 -9.74
CA THR A 128 14.90 -14.75 -8.48
C THR A 128 15.47 -15.93 -7.66
N ASN A 129 15.74 -15.77 -6.37
CA ASN A 129 16.22 -16.90 -5.58
C ASN A 129 15.11 -17.93 -5.34
N PRO A 130 15.43 -19.23 -5.32
CA PRO A 130 14.45 -20.27 -5.03
C PRO A 130 13.70 -20.01 -3.72
N GLY A 131 12.37 -20.06 -3.77
CA GLY A 131 11.50 -19.86 -2.61
C GLY A 131 11.29 -18.41 -2.17
N ASP A 132 11.91 -17.42 -2.82
CA ASP A 132 11.58 -16.01 -2.59
C ASP A 132 10.10 -15.73 -2.93
N GLU A 133 9.49 -14.84 -2.15
CA GLU A 133 8.20 -14.25 -2.49
C GLU A 133 8.43 -13.05 -3.42
N ILE A 134 7.62 -12.91 -4.45
CA ILE A 134 7.65 -11.76 -5.35
C ILE A 134 6.44 -10.90 -5.00
N GLU A 135 6.71 -9.69 -4.51
CA GLU A 135 5.69 -8.69 -4.25
C GLU A 135 5.53 -7.84 -5.52
N VAL A 136 4.31 -7.80 -6.05
CA VAL A 136 3.91 -7.00 -7.21
C VAL A 136 2.85 -6.01 -6.77
N VAL A 137 2.99 -4.76 -7.19
CA VAL A 137 2.02 -3.71 -6.89
C VAL A 137 1.69 -2.96 -8.17
N ASN A 138 0.39 -2.88 -8.47
CA ASN A 138 -0.12 -2.03 -9.53
C ASN A 138 -0.31 -0.60 -9.02
N ILE A 139 0.55 0.31 -9.45
CA ILE A 139 0.53 1.72 -8.99
C ILE A 139 -0.23 2.64 -9.95
N SER A 140 -0.67 2.15 -11.11
CA SER A 140 -1.59 2.86 -12.00
C SER A 140 -3.03 2.81 -11.47
N ALA A 141 -3.44 1.66 -10.91
CA ALA A 141 -4.76 1.50 -10.28
C ALA A 141 -4.92 2.24 -8.94
N ASN A 142 -3.80 2.62 -8.30
CA ASN A 142 -3.76 3.36 -7.05
C ASN A 142 -2.47 4.19 -6.97
N PRO A 143 -2.48 5.44 -7.48
CA PRO A 143 -1.29 6.29 -7.50
C PRO A 143 -0.82 6.73 -6.10
N GLU A 144 -1.62 6.50 -5.04
CA GLU A 144 -1.31 6.89 -3.66
C GLU A 144 -0.06 6.20 -3.07
N GLY A 145 0.40 5.12 -3.73
CA GLY A 145 1.67 4.47 -3.46
C GLY A 145 1.53 3.00 -3.05
N VAL A 146 2.68 2.36 -2.80
CA VAL A 146 2.80 0.91 -2.58
C VAL A 146 2.03 0.42 -1.34
N GLU A 147 1.78 1.32 -0.38
CA GLU A 147 1.26 0.97 0.95
C GLU A 147 -0.27 0.91 1.04
N THR A 148 -0.95 1.65 0.16
CA THR A 148 -2.40 1.61 0.00
C THR A 148 -2.82 0.62 -1.09
N SER A 149 -1.89 0.30 -1.99
CA SER A 149 -2.08 -0.62 -3.10
C SER A 149 -2.14 -2.09 -2.68
N GLU A 150 -2.81 -2.93 -3.47
CA GLU A 150 -2.80 -4.39 -3.27
C GLU A 150 -1.40 -4.95 -3.60
N VAL A 151 -0.84 -5.72 -2.67
CA VAL A 151 0.42 -6.44 -2.90
C VAL A 151 0.08 -7.84 -3.36
N ILE A 152 0.21 -8.07 -4.66
CA ILE A 152 0.07 -9.38 -5.27
C ILE A 152 1.34 -10.16 -4.98
N LYS A 153 1.19 -11.35 -4.41
CA LYS A 153 2.32 -12.20 -4.00
C LYS A 153 2.42 -13.38 -4.95
N LEU A 154 3.50 -13.42 -5.72
CA LEU A 154 3.90 -14.62 -6.46
C LEU A 154 4.99 -15.35 -5.67
N LYS A 155 5.25 -16.60 -6.04
CA LYS A 155 6.29 -17.40 -5.38
C LYS A 155 7.25 -17.95 -6.42
N ALA A 156 8.52 -17.75 -6.17
CA ALA A 156 9.56 -18.45 -6.91
C ALA A 156 9.50 -19.93 -6.54
N ASP A 157 9.44 -20.79 -7.55
CA ASP A 157 9.53 -22.21 -7.36
C ASP A 157 10.94 -22.62 -6.88
N GLN A 158 11.13 -23.93 -6.69
CA GLN A 158 12.41 -24.49 -6.27
C GLN A 158 13.55 -24.27 -7.30
N TRP A 159 13.23 -23.77 -8.49
CA TRP A 159 14.17 -23.42 -9.55
C TRP A 159 14.37 -21.90 -9.68
N GLY A 160 13.81 -21.11 -8.77
CA GLY A 160 13.89 -19.65 -8.77
C GLY A 160 13.03 -18.99 -9.84
N GLN A 161 12.25 -19.76 -10.60
CA GLN A 161 11.35 -19.21 -11.61
C GLN A 161 10.04 -18.83 -10.95
N PHE A 162 9.46 -17.72 -11.37
CA PHE A 162 8.10 -17.38 -11.00
C PHE A 162 7.30 -17.03 -12.23
N LYS A 163 6.03 -17.40 -12.17
CA LYS A 163 5.00 -17.03 -13.12
C LYS A 163 3.74 -16.80 -12.32
N GLY A 164 3.04 -15.72 -12.60
CA GLY A 164 1.72 -15.51 -12.00
C GLY A 164 0.96 -14.40 -12.68
N ASP A 165 -0.34 -14.55 -12.67
CA ASP A 165 -1.24 -13.52 -13.15
C ASP A 165 -1.21 -12.35 -12.18
N ILE A 166 -1.41 -11.15 -12.71
CA ILE A 166 -1.54 -9.91 -11.93
C ILE A 166 -3.01 -9.52 -12.05
N PRO A 167 -3.87 -9.92 -11.10
CA PRO A 167 -5.30 -9.63 -11.18
C PRO A 167 -5.54 -8.13 -11.35
N ASN A 168 -6.50 -7.78 -12.19
CA ASN A 168 -6.91 -6.40 -12.46
C ASN A 168 -5.84 -5.49 -13.11
N ALA A 169 -4.69 -6.03 -13.52
CA ALA A 169 -3.80 -5.31 -14.41
C ALA A 169 -4.47 -5.14 -15.79
N GLN A 170 -4.37 -3.95 -16.36
CA GLN A 170 -4.80 -3.64 -17.72
C GLN A 170 -3.61 -3.19 -18.57
N GLU A 171 -3.82 -3.06 -19.88
CA GLU A 171 -2.78 -2.62 -20.80
C GLU A 171 -2.24 -1.26 -20.38
N GLY A 172 -0.91 -1.10 -20.34
CA GLY A 172 -0.28 0.17 -19.98
C GLY A 172 -0.08 0.40 -18.48
N ASP A 173 -0.61 -0.46 -17.61
CA ASP A 173 -0.43 -0.34 -16.15
C ASP A 173 1.04 -0.38 -15.73
N VAL A 174 1.42 0.48 -14.79
CA VAL A 174 2.75 0.41 -14.18
C VAL A 174 2.71 -0.52 -12.97
N LEU A 175 3.49 -1.59 -13.05
CA LEU A 175 3.69 -2.54 -11.96
C LEU A 175 5.07 -2.33 -11.34
N ARG A 176 5.13 -2.23 -10.00
CA ARG A 176 6.38 -2.37 -9.26
C ARG A 176 6.52 -3.80 -8.76
N VAL A 177 7.69 -4.38 -8.95
CA VAL A 177 8.00 -5.76 -8.57
C VAL A 177 9.26 -5.78 -7.71
N ARG A 178 9.25 -6.51 -6.60
CA ARG A 178 10.46 -6.81 -5.82
C ARG A 178 10.43 -8.24 -5.29
N SER A 179 11.58 -8.81 -4.97
CA SER A 179 11.63 -10.09 -4.25
C SER A 179 11.84 -9.88 -2.75
N ARG A 180 11.31 -10.81 -1.95
CA ARG A 180 11.50 -10.92 -0.51
C ARG A 180 11.93 -12.33 -0.15
N SER A 181 13.05 -12.45 0.57
CA SER A 181 13.51 -13.75 1.06
C SER A 181 12.73 -14.21 2.29
N ALA A 182 12.79 -15.50 2.59
CA ALA A 182 12.21 -16.08 3.81
C ALA A 182 12.77 -15.46 5.11
N GLY A 183 13.98 -14.87 5.06
CA GLY A 183 14.60 -14.14 6.17
C GLY A 183 14.18 -12.67 6.27
N GLY A 184 13.27 -12.20 5.40
CA GLY A 184 12.71 -10.85 5.43
C GLY A 184 13.47 -9.79 4.61
N ASN A 185 14.63 -10.14 4.02
CA ASN A 185 15.40 -9.23 3.16
C ASN A 185 14.65 -8.95 1.86
N VAL A 186 14.63 -7.69 1.41
CA VAL A 186 13.92 -7.26 0.18
C VAL A 186 14.88 -6.73 -0.88
N SER A 187 14.54 -6.95 -2.15
CA SER A 187 15.20 -6.28 -3.27
C SER A 187 14.67 -4.85 -3.45
N ASN A 188 15.40 -4.05 -4.23
CA ASN A 188 14.87 -2.80 -4.77
C ASN A 188 13.64 -3.10 -5.65
N TRP A 189 12.73 -2.14 -5.72
CA TRP A 189 11.62 -2.16 -6.66
C TRP A 189 12.11 -2.01 -8.10
N ILE A 190 11.57 -2.83 -8.99
CA ILE A 190 11.69 -2.73 -10.44
C ILE A 190 10.34 -2.31 -10.99
N SER A 191 10.28 -1.27 -11.80
CA SER A 191 9.04 -0.87 -12.47
C SER A 191 8.98 -1.47 -13.88
N LEU A 192 7.81 -1.92 -14.30
CA LEU A 192 7.54 -2.37 -15.66
C LEU A 192 6.15 -1.87 -16.09
N GLN A 193 5.97 -1.68 -17.39
CA GLN A 193 4.68 -1.37 -17.98
C GLN A 193 4.04 -2.67 -18.50
N ALA A 194 2.80 -2.94 -18.10
CA ALA A 194 2.08 -4.13 -18.49
C ALA A 194 1.67 -4.05 -19.97
N ASN A 195 2.01 -5.08 -20.75
CA ASN A 195 1.60 -5.17 -22.16
C ASN A 195 0.90 -6.49 -22.44
N GLY A 196 0.11 -6.57 -23.50
CA GLY A 196 -0.55 -7.80 -23.95
C GLY A 196 -1.78 -8.22 -23.13
N LEU A 197 -2.40 -7.28 -22.42
CA LEU A 197 -3.63 -7.45 -21.63
C LEU A 197 -4.88 -6.90 -22.34
N GLY A 198 -4.73 -6.16 -23.46
CA GLY A 198 -5.86 -5.72 -24.29
C GLY A 198 -5.99 -4.20 -24.35
N GLU A 199 -7.19 -3.66 -24.14
CA GLU A 199 -7.42 -2.22 -24.00
C GLU A 199 -7.61 -1.87 -22.52
N ASP A 200 -7.06 -0.74 -22.08
CA ASP A 200 -7.39 -0.18 -20.76
C ASP A 200 -8.72 0.56 -20.82
N THR A 201 -9.64 0.17 -19.95
CA THR A 201 -11.01 0.70 -19.86
C THR A 201 -11.19 1.64 -18.67
N ARG A 202 -10.17 1.84 -17.85
CA ARG A 202 -10.22 2.74 -16.69
C ARG A 202 -9.81 4.14 -17.08
N ASN A 203 -10.39 5.12 -16.41
CA ASN A 203 -9.90 6.48 -16.45
C ASN A 203 -8.57 6.56 -15.67
N ALA A 204 -7.61 7.33 -16.17
CA ALA A 204 -6.44 7.72 -15.41
C ALA A 204 -6.84 8.32 -14.05
N GLN A 205 -6.11 7.97 -13.00
CA GLN A 205 -6.27 8.52 -11.66
C GLN A 205 -5.11 9.43 -11.31
N VAL A 206 -5.38 10.49 -10.54
CA VAL A 206 -4.35 11.38 -10.02
C VAL A 206 -4.33 11.34 -8.50
N TYR A 207 -3.15 11.08 -7.95
CA TYR A 207 -2.87 11.28 -6.53
C TYR A 207 -2.56 12.75 -6.28
N THR A 208 -3.61 13.56 -6.20
CA THR A 208 -3.52 15.02 -5.97
C THR A 208 -2.73 15.35 -4.71
N ASP A 209 -2.82 14.45 -3.73
CA ASP A 209 -2.15 14.44 -2.45
C ASP A 209 -0.62 14.25 -2.51
N ALA A 210 -0.08 13.79 -3.65
CA ALA A 210 1.35 13.77 -3.96
C ALA A 210 1.85 15.02 -4.71
N ILE A 211 0.98 16.00 -4.96
CA ILE A 211 1.34 17.23 -5.69
C ILE A 211 1.32 18.41 -4.72
N GLY A 212 2.49 18.99 -4.48
CA GLY A 212 2.66 20.27 -3.80
C GLY A 212 2.78 21.44 -4.79
N LEU A 213 2.76 22.67 -4.28
CA LEU A 213 3.10 23.88 -5.03
C LEU A 213 4.29 24.60 -4.39
N GLU A 214 5.21 25.08 -5.23
CA GLU A 214 6.31 25.97 -4.85
C GLU A 214 6.21 27.30 -5.59
N SER A 215 6.59 28.41 -4.93
CA SER A 215 6.66 29.72 -5.56
C SER A 215 8.04 29.94 -6.18
N ASN A 216 8.10 30.05 -7.51
CA ASN A 216 9.36 30.33 -8.21
C ASN A 216 9.65 31.83 -8.30
N ALA A 217 8.59 32.61 -8.57
CA ALA A 217 8.63 34.05 -8.77
C ALA A 217 7.20 34.61 -8.61
N PRO A 218 7.02 35.93 -8.44
CA PRO A 218 5.70 36.53 -8.37
C PRO A 218 4.81 36.14 -9.56
N GLY A 219 3.68 35.50 -9.28
CA GLY A 219 2.71 35.04 -10.30
C GLY A 219 3.06 33.72 -11.00
N GLU A 220 4.11 33.01 -10.54
CA GLU A 220 4.54 31.72 -11.09
C GLU A 220 4.73 30.69 -9.98
N LEU A 221 3.95 29.60 -10.07
CA LEU A 221 4.06 28.45 -9.17
C LEU A 221 4.53 27.22 -9.95
N SER A 222 5.28 26.33 -9.32
CA SER A 222 5.58 25.00 -9.87
C SER A 222 4.84 23.93 -9.10
N PRO A 223 4.15 23.00 -9.78
CA PRO A 223 3.72 21.78 -9.15
C PRO A 223 4.95 20.89 -8.94
N VAL A 224 5.08 20.37 -7.72
CA VAL A 224 6.22 19.57 -7.29
C VAL A 224 5.74 18.28 -6.66
N TYR A 225 6.52 17.22 -6.83
CA TYR A 225 6.19 15.93 -6.27
C TYR A 225 6.58 15.85 -4.79
N ILE A 226 5.64 15.44 -3.94
CA ILE A 226 5.80 15.39 -2.48
C ILE A 226 5.37 14.04 -1.86
N GLY A 227 5.09 13.04 -2.69
CA GLY A 227 4.61 11.71 -2.30
C GLY A 227 5.69 10.61 -2.30
N ASP A 228 5.26 9.37 -2.03
CA ASP A 228 6.11 8.15 -2.04
C ASP A 228 5.72 7.13 -3.15
N GLY A 229 4.75 7.49 -4.02
CA GLY A 229 4.26 6.76 -5.20
C GLY A 229 4.42 7.46 -6.56
N MET A 230 3.32 7.63 -7.30
CA MET A 230 3.27 8.36 -8.57
C MET A 230 2.20 9.44 -8.47
N VAL A 231 2.35 10.53 -9.22
CA VAL A 231 1.29 11.53 -9.33
C VAL A 231 0.10 10.96 -10.11
N SER A 232 0.38 10.21 -11.17
CA SER A 232 -0.58 9.53 -12.03
C SER A 232 0.19 8.53 -12.89
N GLU A 233 -0.48 7.68 -13.64
CA GLU A 233 0.16 6.80 -14.63
C GLU A 233 0.90 7.56 -15.75
N PRO A 234 1.96 6.98 -16.35
CA PRO A 234 2.73 7.63 -17.40
C PRO A 234 1.89 7.94 -18.63
N GLY A 235 2.08 9.12 -19.22
CA GLY A 235 1.32 9.57 -20.39
C GLY A 235 -0.03 10.21 -20.04
N ALA A 236 -0.54 10.03 -18.82
CA ALA A 236 -1.72 10.76 -18.36
C ALA A 236 -1.48 12.26 -18.40
N GLN A 237 -2.50 13.02 -18.78
CA GLN A 237 -2.49 14.47 -18.82
C GLN A 237 -3.19 15.02 -17.58
N LEU A 238 -2.53 15.93 -16.86
CA LEU A 238 -3.10 16.63 -15.71
C LEU A 238 -3.32 18.08 -16.08
N ARG A 239 -4.57 18.54 -16.00
CA ARG A 239 -4.97 19.92 -16.21
C ARG A 239 -5.19 20.61 -14.87
N PHE A 240 -4.37 21.60 -14.60
CA PHE A 240 -4.46 22.49 -13.45
C PHE A 240 -5.24 23.73 -13.85
N ILE A 241 -6.31 24.06 -13.15
CA ILE A 241 -7.20 25.18 -13.45
C ILE A 241 -7.22 26.09 -12.23
N ASN A 242 -6.66 27.29 -12.35
CA ASN A 242 -6.70 28.30 -11.31
C ASN A 242 -8.15 28.80 -11.15
N GLU A 243 -8.78 28.54 -10.01
CA GLU A 243 -10.21 28.84 -9.82
C GLU A 243 -10.51 30.34 -9.89
N ARG A 244 -9.59 31.18 -9.40
CA ARG A 244 -9.77 32.63 -9.38
C ARG A 244 -9.72 33.25 -10.79
N THR A 245 -8.84 32.75 -11.64
CA THR A 245 -8.56 33.37 -12.95
C THR A 245 -9.11 32.59 -14.13
N GLY A 246 -9.51 31.33 -13.94
CA GLY A 246 -9.90 30.41 -15.00
C GLY A 246 -8.74 29.99 -15.92
N LYS A 247 -7.51 30.44 -15.65
CA LYS A 247 -6.34 30.05 -16.44
C LYS A 247 -5.98 28.60 -16.14
N SER A 248 -5.70 27.83 -17.19
CA SER A 248 -5.29 26.45 -17.06
C SER A 248 -3.94 26.17 -17.71
N ALA A 249 -3.22 25.20 -17.14
CA ALA A 249 -2.08 24.56 -17.78
C ALA A 249 -2.29 23.05 -17.76
N THR A 250 -1.77 22.36 -18.78
CA THR A 250 -1.87 20.90 -18.88
C THR A 250 -0.48 20.33 -19.06
N PHE A 251 -0.16 19.31 -18.27
CA PHE A 251 1.14 18.64 -18.29
C PHE A 251 0.92 17.15 -18.48
N THR A 252 1.77 16.53 -19.30
CA THR A 252 1.80 15.08 -19.49
C THR A 252 2.75 14.48 -18.48
N VAL A 253 2.28 13.48 -17.75
CA VAL A 253 3.05 12.73 -16.76
C VAL A 253 4.12 11.93 -17.47
N ASP A 254 5.34 11.99 -16.94
CA ASP A 254 6.50 11.33 -17.53
C ASP A 254 6.53 9.81 -17.25
N GLU A 255 7.56 9.15 -17.77
CA GLU A 255 7.78 7.70 -17.60
C GLU A 255 7.92 7.25 -16.14
N ASN A 256 8.22 8.18 -15.21
CA ASN A 256 8.34 7.91 -13.79
C ASN A 256 7.04 8.20 -13.01
N GLY A 257 5.96 8.54 -13.71
CA GLY A 257 4.70 8.94 -13.08
C GLY A 257 4.75 10.31 -12.43
N GLN A 258 5.65 11.18 -12.88
CA GLN A 258 5.88 12.52 -12.33
C GLN A 258 5.47 13.63 -13.28
N LEU A 259 5.19 14.81 -12.73
CA LEU A 259 5.02 16.01 -13.55
C LEU A 259 6.38 16.45 -14.12
N PRO A 260 6.43 16.94 -15.37
CA PRO A 260 7.68 17.38 -15.98
C PRO A 260 8.37 18.47 -15.16
N ALA A 261 9.70 18.33 -14.99
CA ALA A 261 10.51 19.36 -14.34
C ALA A 261 10.34 20.71 -15.05
N GLY A 262 10.17 21.79 -14.27
CA GLY A 262 9.94 23.13 -14.81
C GLY A 262 8.51 23.38 -15.29
N SER A 263 7.54 22.53 -14.92
CA SER A 263 6.11 22.83 -15.06
C SER A 263 5.78 24.15 -14.33
N ILE A 264 5.14 25.10 -15.02
CA ILE A 264 4.80 26.42 -14.47
C ILE A 264 3.30 26.66 -14.57
N LEU A 265 2.69 26.98 -13.42
CA LEU A 265 1.34 27.47 -13.26
C LEU A 265 1.34 28.98 -13.08
N LYS A 266 0.39 29.66 -13.71
CA LYS A 266 0.17 31.10 -13.50
C LYS A 266 -0.80 31.29 -12.34
N GLY A 267 -0.32 31.89 -11.25
CA GLY A 267 -1.12 32.15 -10.06
C GLY A 267 -0.27 32.63 -8.89
N ASN A 268 -0.94 32.99 -7.81
CA ASN A 268 -0.33 33.41 -6.55
C ASN A 268 -0.41 32.28 -5.50
N PRO A 269 0.43 32.30 -4.45
CA PRO A 269 0.41 31.29 -3.38
C PRO A 269 -0.98 31.00 -2.78
N SER A 270 -1.84 32.02 -2.67
CA SER A 270 -3.21 31.88 -2.14
C SER A 270 -4.23 31.32 -3.13
N ASP A 271 -3.86 31.05 -4.39
CA ASP A 271 -4.79 30.58 -5.41
C ASP A 271 -5.04 29.06 -5.27
N VAL A 272 -6.30 28.65 -5.42
CA VAL A 272 -6.71 27.24 -5.53
C VAL A 272 -6.61 26.80 -6.99
N PHE A 273 -6.00 25.62 -7.21
CA PHE A 273 -5.95 24.98 -8.52
C PHE A 273 -6.75 23.68 -8.49
N LYS A 274 -7.84 23.60 -9.25
CA LYS A 274 -8.48 22.31 -9.55
C LYS A 274 -7.59 21.48 -10.44
N ILE A 275 -7.54 20.19 -10.19
CA ILE A 275 -6.83 19.23 -11.01
C ILE A 275 -7.85 18.32 -11.67
N ALA A 276 -7.80 18.24 -12.98
CA ALA A 276 -8.49 17.22 -13.77
C ALA A 276 -7.44 16.32 -14.43
N VAL A 277 -7.76 15.06 -14.64
CA VAL A 277 -6.87 14.06 -15.22
C VAL A 277 -7.51 13.49 -16.50
N SER A 278 -6.68 13.09 -17.46
CA SER A 278 -7.07 12.48 -18.73
C SER A 278 -6.06 11.43 -19.15
N ASP A 279 -6.52 10.24 -19.56
CA ASP A 279 -5.70 9.20 -20.17
C ASP A 279 -5.56 9.35 -21.70
N GLY A 280 -6.21 10.37 -22.28
CA GLY A 280 -6.27 10.61 -23.72
C GLY A 280 -7.16 9.66 -24.52
N THR A 281 -7.82 8.70 -23.86
CA THR A 281 -8.63 7.65 -24.51
C THR A 281 -10.03 7.55 -23.91
N ASN A 282 -10.17 7.30 -22.61
CA ASN A 282 -11.45 7.13 -21.92
C ASN A 282 -12.00 8.46 -21.37
N ASN A 283 -11.15 9.35 -20.86
CA ASN A 283 -11.55 10.66 -20.33
C ASN A 283 -10.80 11.82 -20.99
N VAL A 284 -11.28 12.31 -22.14
CA VAL A 284 -10.53 13.26 -23.00
C VAL A 284 -10.80 14.75 -22.75
N ASP A 285 -11.89 15.10 -22.06
CA ASP A 285 -12.38 16.48 -21.99
C ASP A 285 -12.04 17.22 -20.69
N PHE A 286 -11.43 16.54 -19.71
CA PHE A 286 -11.13 17.06 -18.37
C PHE A 286 -12.38 17.61 -17.65
N SER A 287 -13.55 17.04 -17.94
CA SER A 287 -14.83 17.47 -17.37
C SER A 287 -14.95 17.20 -15.87
N GLU A 288 -14.27 16.17 -15.36
CA GLU A 288 -14.25 15.81 -13.94
C GLU A 288 -13.01 16.38 -13.23
N ALA A 289 -13.25 17.15 -12.16
CA ALA A 289 -12.18 17.56 -11.26
C ALA A 289 -11.85 16.39 -10.31
N ALA A 290 -10.63 15.89 -10.38
CA ALA A 290 -10.12 14.83 -9.52
C ALA A 290 -9.68 15.34 -8.13
N GLY A 291 -9.48 16.64 -7.97
CA GLY A 291 -9.22 17.28 -6.68
C GLY A 291 -8.77 18.73 -6.83
N SER A 292 -8.21 19.31 -5.76
CA SER A 292 -7.66 20.67 -5.76
C SER A 292 -6.42 20.77 -4.90
N ILE A 293 -5.50 21.66 -5.26
CA ILE A 293 -4.28 21.98 -4.50
C ILE A 293 -4.14 23.49 -4.29
N THR A 294 -3.48 23.85 -3.20
CA THR A 294 -3.10 25.22 -2.81
C THR A 294 -1.67 25.21 -2.29
N MET A 295 -0.98 26.35 -2.33
CA MET A 295 0.33 26.44 -1.69
C MET A 295 0.14 26.49 -0.18
N GLY A 296 0.70 25.52 0.55
CA GLY A 296 0.77 25.57 2.01
C GLY A 296 1.56 26.78 2.47
N GLY A 297 1.00 27.49 3.43
CA GLY A 297 1.31 28.89 3.72
C GLY A 297 2.80 29.16 3.92
N THR A 298 3.40 29.86 2.96
CA THR A 298 4.49 30.78 3.25
C THR A 298 3.97 32.19 3.07
N ASP A 299 3.68 32.88 4.17
CA ASP A 299 3.64 34.33 4.17
C ASP A 299 4.67 34.90 5.16
N PRO A 300 5.15 36.13 4.91
CA PRO A 300 6.33 36.68 5.54
C PRO A 300 6.11 36.96 7.03
N VAL A 301 7.18 36.76 7.80
CA VAL A 301 7.30 37.16 9.20
C VAL A 301 6.87 38.61 9.42
N VAL A 302 5.81 38.82 10.20
CA VAL A 302 5.70 39.90 11.20
C VAL A 302 4.84 39.42 12.38
N THR A 303 5.45 39.40 13.58
CA THR A 303 4.83 39.08 14.88
C THR A 303 3.91 40.19 15.40
N PRO A 304 3.02 39.86 16.35
CA PRO A 304 3.25 40.36 17.71
C PRO A 304 3.10 39.25 18.78
N GLU A 305 3.86 39.42 19.86
CA GLU A 305 4.00 38.57 21.06
C GLU A 305 2.81 37.64 21.36
N GLN A 306 2.96 36.35 21.07
CA GLN A 306 2.15 35.28 21.67
C GLN A 306 2.73 34.91 23.05
N PRO A 307 1.90 34.48 24.01
CA PRO A 307 2.39 33.92 25.27
C PRO A 307 3.35 32.76 24.96
N THR A 308 4.34 32.56 25.82
CA THR A 308 5.39 31.53 25.66
C THR A 308 4.77 30.20 25.25
N THR A 309 4.89 29.84 23.97
CA THR A 309 4.32 28.61 23.42
C THR A 309 5.02 27.42 24.05
N VAL A 310 4.25 26.49 24.59
CA VAL A 310 4.83 25.25 25.12
C VAL A 310 5.29 24.40 23.93
N ASP A 311 6.54 23.94 24.00
CA ASP A 311 7.17 23.01 23.06
C ASP A 311 7.25 21.64 23.74
N LEU A 312 6.48 20.69 23.24
CA LEU A 312 6.36 19.34 23.77
C LEU A 312 7.00 18.34 22.82
N LYS A 313 7.56 17.28 23.40
CA LYS A 313 8.17 16.23 22.59
C LYS A 313 7.10 15.52 21.74
N ASP A 314 7.27 15.59 20.43
CA ASP A 314 6.45 14.87 19.47
C ASP A 314 6.56 13.34 19.59
N PRO A 315 5.47 12.61 19.29
CA PRO A 315 5.54 11.17 19.05
C PRO A 315 6.53 10.84 17.93
N ALA A 316 7.29 9.75 18.12
CA ALA A 316 8.23 9.29 17.10
C ALA A 316 7.50 8.96 15.78
N LEU A 317 8.15 9.26 14.65
CA LEU A 317 7.66 8.87 13.33
C LEU A 317 7.74 7.36 13.14
N ARG A 318 6.96 6.86 12.18
CA ARG A 318 7.11 5.48 11.69
C ARG A 318 8.47 5.31 11.03
N GLU A 319 9.09 4.14 11.18
CA GLU A 319 10.43 3.84 10.66
C GLU A 319 10.58 4.20 9.17
N LYS A 320 9.57 3.87 8.37
CA LYS A 320 9.53 4.17 6.93
C LYS A 320 9.47 5.66 6.58
N HIS A 321 9.05 6.52 7.50
CA HIS A 321 8.99 7.97 7.31
C HIS A 321 10.24 8.69 7.85
N LEU A 322 11.22 7.97 8.40
CA LEU A 322 12.42 8.62 8.95
C LEU A 322 13.30 9.28 7.87
N ASN A 323 13.18 8.84 6.62
CA ASN A 323 14.03 9.28 5.50
C ASN A 323 13.31 10.18 4.49
N GLY A 324 12.06 10.60 4.75
CA GLY A 324 11.31 11.46 3.83
C GLY A 324 11.57 12.95 4.07
N ASN A 325 11.21 13.78 3.09
CA ASN A 325 11.31 15.23 3.20
C ASN A 325 10.15 15.78 4.04
N TYR A 326 10.35 15.77 5.35
CA TYR A 326 9.38 16.27 6.32
C TYR A 326 10.00 17.36 7.20
N LYS A 327 9.16 18.25 7.71
CA LYS A 327 9.52 19.22 8.75
C LYS A 327 8.41 19.28 9.78
N VAL A 328 8.71 19.84 10.95
CA VAL A 328 7.69 20.12 11.98
C VAL A 328 7.22 21.56 11.79
N GLU A 329 5.91 21.77 11.80
CA GLU A 329 5.29 23.09 11.79
C GLU A 329 4.24 23.21 12.90
N ARG A 330 4.17 24.39 13.51
CA ARG A 330 3.16 24.74 14.50
C ARG A 330 1.87 25.16 13.81
N PHE A 331 0.81 24.41 14.05
CA PHE A 331 -0.55 24.77 13.66
C PHE A 331 -1.28 25.47 14.81
N THR A 332 -2.00 26.52 14.47
CA THR A 332 -2.71 27.42 15.40
C THR A 332 -4.14 27.71 14.94
N GLY A 333 -4.69 26.87 14.06
CA GLY A 333 -6.07 26.97 13.61
C GLY A 333 -7.10 26.72 14.73
N PRO A 334 -8.39 26.98 14.47
CA PRO A 334 -9.44 26.79 15.45
C PRO A 334 -9.50 25.33 15.90
N LEU A 335 -9.70 25.10 17.21
CA LEU A 335 -9.87 23.73 17.72
C LEU A 335 -11.11 23.06 17.13
N PHE A 336 -12.22 23.80 17.08
CA PHE A 336 -13.46 23.41 16.43
C PHE A 336 -14.00 24.59 15.60
N VAL A 337 -14.55 24.33 14.41
CA VAL A 337 -15.17 25.36 13.55
C VAL A 337 -16.68 25.41 13.80
N ASP A 338 -17.38 24.31 13.54
CA ASP A 338 -18.83 24.16 13.71
C ASP A 338 -19.22 22.93 14.56
N GLY A 339 -18.26 22.43 15.33
CA GLY A 339 -18.38 21.24 16.17
C GLY A 339 -17.67 20.05 15.54
N ALA A 340 -17.50 18.96 16.30
CA ALA A 340 -16.90 17.77 15.72
C ALA A 340 -17.85 17.13 14.70
N SER A 341 -17.38 16.90 13.48
CA SER A 341 -18.14 16.28 12.40
C SER A 341 -17.34 15.14 11.77
N PRO A 342 -18.01 14.11 11.23
CA PRO A 342 -17.33 13.07 10.45
C PRO A 342 -16.51 13.66 9.29
N SER A 343 -16.93 14.78 8.71
CA SER A 343 -16.24 15.46 7.61
C SER A 343 -14.84 15.93 7.96
N ASP A 344 -14.55 16.20 9.24
CA ASP A 344 -13.29 16.82 9.66
C ASP A 344 -12.19 15.77 9.77
N VAL A 345 -12.56 14.48 9.76
CA VAL A 345 -11.61 13.38 9.85
C VAL A 345 -11.02 13.12 8.46
N LYS A 346 -9.75 13.48 8.26
CA LYS A 346 -8.95 13.03 7.11
C LYS A 346 -7.73 12.27 7.60
N GLN A 347 -7.72 10.96 7.35
CA GLN A 347 -6.57 10.11 7.63
C GLN A 347 -5.38 10.48 6.73
N GLY A 348 -4.18 10.56 7.32
CA GLY A 348 -2.94 10.78 6.58
C GLY A 348 -2.25 9.49 6.16
N SER A 349 -0.94 9.56 5.92
CA SER A 349 -0.11 8.45 5.45
C SER A 349 0.23 7.45 6.55
N ILE A 350 -0.76 6.85 7.20
CA ILE A 350 -0.61 5.89 8.28
C ILE A 350 -1.71 4.83 8.22
N GLY A 351 -1.42 3.58 8.61
CA GLY A 351 -2.38 2.47 8.60
C GLY A 351 -3.31 2.44 9.82
N ASN A 352 -3.83 3.58 10.28
CA ASN A 352 -4.68 3.69 11.47
C ASN A 352 -6.17 3.90 11.13
N CYS A 353 -6.64 3.38 10.00
CA CYS A 353 -8.02 3.59 9.53
C CYS A 353 -9.07 3.20 10.57
N TYR A 354 -8.79 2.19 11.41
CA TYR A 354 -9.66 1.80 12.53
C TYR A 354 -9.92 2.97 13.51
N PHE A 355 -8.92 3.83 13.74
CA PHE A 355 -8.98 5.00 14.58
C PHE A 355 -9.74 6.12 13.87
N ALA A 356 -9.37 6.44 12.65
CA ALA A 356 -10.03 7.48 11.87
C ALA A 356 -11.54 7.18 11.69
N ALA A 357 -11.89 5.94 11.32
CA ALA A 357 -13.28 5.50 11.21
C ALA A 357 -14.03 5.57 12.55
N ALA A 358 -13.38 5.21 13.66
CA ALA A 358 -13.99 5.32 14.98
C ALA A 358 -14.25 6.79 15.36
N MET A 359 -13.28 7.68 15.16
CA MET A 359 -13.44 9.11 15.44
C MET A 359 -14.55 9.74 14.60
N GLY A 360 -14.63 9.40 13.30
CA GLY A 360 -15.73 9.84 12.44
C GLY A 360 -17.09 9.34 12.92
N SER A 361 -17.16 8.08 13.38
CA SER A 361 -18.40 7.50 13.92
C SER A 361 -18.82 8.16 15.25
N ILE A 362 -17.86 8.50 16.11
CA ILE A 362 -18.13 9.24 17.36
C ILE A 362 -18.57 10.66 17.03
N ALA A 363 -17.94 11.34 16.08
CA ALA A 363 -18.36 12.68 15.65
C ALA A 363 -19.80 12.70 15.13
N GLN A 364 -20.25 11.62 14.47
CA GLN A 364 -21.64 11.48 14.03
C GLN A 364 -22.64 11.33 15.18
N SER A 365 -22.27 10.57 16.22
CA SER A 365 -23.21 10.09 17.24
C SER A 365 -23.13 10.85 18.57
N ASN A 366 -21.94 11.31 18.93
CA ASN A 366 -21.60 11.97 20.19
C ASN A 366 -20.53 13.07 19.99
N PRO A 367 -20.75 14.07 19.11
CA PRO A 367 -19.78 15.14 18.86
C PRO A 367 -19.37 15.89 20.14
N GLU A 368 -20.28 16.02 21.11
CA GLU A 368 -20.00 16.63 22.40
C GLU A 368 -18.94 15.88 23.21
N LYS A 369 -18.84 14.56 23.09
CA LYS A 369 -17.80 13.78 23.79
C LYS A 369 -16.41 14.08 23.24
N LEU A 370 -16.31 14.38 21.94
CA LEU A 370 -15.05 14.81 21.32
C LEU A 370 -14.67 16.24 21.72
N GLN A 371 -15.66 17.10 21.91
CA GLN A 371 -15.43 18.45 22.42
C GLN A 371 -14.98 18.42 23.88
N ASP A 372 -15.67 17.65 24.72
CA ASP A 372 -15.38 17.55 26.15
C ASP A 372 -14.03 16.88 26.45
N MET A 373 -13.53 16.01 25.57
CA MET A 373 -12.26 15.31 25.79
C MET A 373 -11.04 16.18 25.56
N ILE A 374 -11.17 17.31 24.86
CA ILE A 374 -10.05 18.21 24.52
C ILE A 374 -10.19 19.53 25.29
N LYS A 375 -9.13 19.90 26.00
CA LYS A 375 -9.01 21.21 26.62
C LYS A 375 -7.84 21.96 26.00
N ASP A 376 -8.15 23.08 25.33
CA ASP A 376 -7.16 24.07 24.91
C ASP A 376 -6.63 24.81 26.14
N ASN A 377 -5.30 24.79 26.32
CA ASN A 377 -4.63 25.44 27.46
C ASN A 377 -4.33 26.93 27.20
N GLY A 378 -4.51 27.42 25.97
CA GLY A 378 -4.28 28.81 25.57
C GLY A 378 -2.80 29.18 25.38
N ASP A 379 -1.89 28.20 25.46
CA ASP A 379 -0.45 28.34 25.29
C ASP A 379 0.10 27.51 24.11
N GLY A 380 -0.81 27.06 23.23
CA GLY A 380 -0.50 26.18 22.11
C GLY A 380 -0.42 24.69 22.47
N SER A 381 -0.72 24.33 23.73
CA SER A 381 -0.90 22.95 24.17
C SER A 381 -2.37 22.58 24.41
N TYR A 382 -2.64 21.28 24.32
CA TYR A 382 -3.95 20.67 24.42
C TYR A 382 -3.90 19.47 25.35
N ASP A 383 -4.77 19.44 26.34
CA ASP A 383 -5.00 18.29 27.20
C ASP A 383 -6.08 17.40 26.56
N VAL A 384 -5.73 16.18 26.17
CA VAL A 384 -6.67 15.20 25.59
C VAL A 384 -6.89 14.06 26.58
N THR A 385 -8.13 13.83 26.99
CA THR A 385 -8.47 12.83 28.02
C THR A 385 -9.05 11.56 27.40
N PHE A 386 -8.31 10.46 27.53
CA PHE A 386 -8.75 9.13 27.14
C PHE A 386 -9.21 8.30 28.34
N LYS A 387 -10.01 7.28 28.07
CA LYS A 387 -10.53 6.28 29.01
C LYS A 387 -9.68 5.01 28.91
N VAL A 388 -8.75 4.82 29.82
CA VAL A 388 -7.89 3.64 29.84
C VAL A 388 -8.48 2.56 30.74
N LYS A 389 -8.62 1.36 30.18
CA LYS A 389 -9.12 0.19 30.90
C LYS A 389 -8.13 -0.21 31.99
N SER A 390 -8.61 -0.28 33.23
CA SER A 390 -7.87 -0.65 34.43
C SER A 390 -8.55 -1.86 35.06
N GLY A 391 -7.80 -2.96 35.22
CA GLY A 391 -8.30 -4.25 35.72
C GLY A 391 -8.40 -5.32 34.63
N TYR A 392 -8.87 -6.51 34.99
CA TYR A 392 -8.95 -7.67 34.09
C TYR A 392 -10.34 -8.33 34.16
N GLY A 393 -10.83 -8.79 33.01
CA GLY A 393 -12.13 -9.48 32.91
C GLY A 393 -13.31 -8.60 33.34
N TYR A 394 -14.28 -9.20 34.04
CA TYR A 394 -15.54 -8.56 34.45
C TYR A 394 -15.36 -7.31 35.34
N TYR A 395 -14.21 -7.16 36.01
CA TYR A 395 -13.93 -6.03 36.92
C TYR A 395 -13.21 -4.85 36.25
N ALA A 396 -13.01 -4.90 34.93
CA ALA A 396 -12.41 -3.80 34.20
C ALA A 396 -13.22 -2.51 34.37
N LYS A 397 -12.54 -1.44 34.79
CA LYS A 397 -13.09 -0.08 34.88
C LYS A 397 -12.31 0.85 33.98
N TYR A 398 -12.96 1.85 33.43
CA TYR A 398 -12.26 2.91 32.71
C TYR A 398 -11.79 3.98 33.69
N LYS A 399 -10.56 4.44 33.49
CA LYS A 399 -9.98 5.58 34.21
C LYS A 399 -9.52 6.61 33.21
N ASP A 400 -9.73 7.86 33.57
CA ASP A 400 -9.30 9.00 32.78
C ASP A 400 -7.77 9.07 32.80
N LYS A 401 -7.18 9.17 31.62
CA LYS A 401 -5.77 9.44 31.40
C LYS A 401 -5.66 10.59 30.42
N THR A 402 -5.25 11.73 30.94
CA THR A 402 -4.97 12.92 30.16
C THR A 402 -3.57 12.85 29.58
N VAL A 403 -3.45 13.19 28.31
CA VAL A 403 -2.19 13.33 27.57
C VAL A 403 -2.13 14.75 27.02
N THR A 404 -1.05 15.45 27.33
CA THR A 404 -0.84 16.82 26.84
C THR A 404 0.05 16.78 25.61
N VAL A 405 -0.40 17.40 24.52
CA VAL A 405 0.35 17.57 23.26
C VAL A 405 0.26 19.03 22.82
N ASP A 406 1.14 19.48 21.94
CA ASP A 406 1.04 20.81 21.32
C ASP A 406 0.60 20.71 19.86
N GLY A 407 0.39 21.87 19.23
CA GLY A 407 0.00 22.01 17.83
C GLY A 407 1.11 21.72 16.81
N ASP A 408 2.26 21.18 17.21
CA ASP A 408 3.31 20.80 16.26
C ASP A 408 2.92 19.55 15.48
N LEU A 409 2.82 19.68 14.16
CA LEU A 409 2.53 18.57 13.26
C LEU A 409 3.70 18.38 12.31
N VAL A 410 4.00 17.10 12.03
CA VAL A 410 4.96 16.76 10.99
C VAL A 410 4.27 16.94 9.64
N VAL A 411 4.86 17.77 8.79
CA VAL A 411 4.32 18.12 7.47
C VAL A 411 5.27 17.71 6.35
N ARG A 412 4.70 17.43 5.18
CA ARG A 412 5.42 17.24 3.92
C ARG A 412 6.09 18.55 3.50
N SER A 413 7.34 18.46 3.04
CA SER A 413 8.11 19.58 2.54
C SER A 413 8.61 19.30 1.12
N PRO A 414 8.30 20.17 0.14
CA PRO A 414 7.46 21.37 0.22
C PRO A 414 5.97 21.05 0.42
N GLY A 415 5.13 22.07 0.65
CA GLY A 415 3.66 21.93 0.62
C GLY A 415 2.94 22.06 1.96
N GLY A 416 3.61 21.89 3.11
CA GLY A 416 3.05 22.21 4.43
C GLY A 416 1.89 21.31 4.89
N ARG A 417 1.63 20.21 4.16
CA ARG A 417 0.53 19.28 4.46
C ARG A 417 0.89 18.33 5.60
N PRO A 418 0.02 18.12 6.61
CA PRO A 418 0.24 17.11 7.65
C PRO A 418 0.50 15.72 7.08
N LEU A 419 1.53 15.04 7.61
CA LEU A 419 1.90 13.67 7.23
C LEU A 419 0.88 12.64 7.73
N TYR A 420 0.31 12.88 8.91
CA TYR A 420 -0.72 12.06 9.53
C TYR A 420 -2.08 12.75 9.43
N GLY A 421 -2.95 12.59 10.42
CA GLY A 421 -4.29 13.14 10.43
C GLY A 421 -4.34 14.64 10.20
N ALA A 422 -5.39 15.09 9.52
CA ALA A 422 -5.67 16.49 9.23
C ALA A 422 -7.19 16.73 9.16
N ALA A 423 -7.60 18.00 9.08
CA ALA A 423 -8.95 18.34 8.63
C ALA A 423 -9.12 18.04 7.14
N ASN A 424 -10.36 17.84 6.68
CA ASN A 424 -10.61 17.62 5.25
C ASN A 424 -10.53 18.91 4.41
N THR A 425 -10.68 20.07 5.05
CA THR A 425 -10.57 21.41 4.44
C THR A 425 -9.42 22.22 5.05
N ASP A 426 -8.88 23.17 4.28
CA ASP A 426 -7.84 24.12 4.72
C ASP A 426 -6.59 23.49 5.36
N TYR A 427 -6.32 22.20 5.11
CA TYR A 427 -5.26 21.44 5.78
C TYR A 427 -3.82 21.89 5.45
N ASN A 428 -3.66 22.79 4.47
CA ASN A 428 -2.38 23.39 4.11
C ASN A 428 -2.18 24.78 4.77
N ASP A 429 -3.20 25.32 5.44
CA ASP A 429 -3.17 26.60 6.12
C ASP A 429 -3.13 26.38 7.64
N LYS A 430 -1.95 26.57 8.22
CA LYS A 430 -1.69 26.31 9.64
C LYS A 430 -2.54 27.15 10.60
N GLU A 431 -3.09 28.27 10.14
CA GLU A 431 -3.91 29.19 10.94
C GLU A 431 -5.41 28.97 10.73
N LYS A 432 -5.81 28.17 9.74
CA LYS A 432 -7.23 27.90 9.41
C LYS A 432 -7.66 26.45 9.58
N MET A 433 -6.73 25.50 9.47
CA MET A 433 -7.06 24.08 9.60
C MET A 433 -7.72 23.82 10.96
N GLU A 434 -8.84 23.09 10.94
CA GLU A 434 -9.49 22.64 12.17
C GLU A 434 -8.64 21.60 12.90
N MET A 435 -8.44 21.79 14.20
CA MET A 435 -7.35 21.10 14.92
C MET A 435 -7.78 19.88 15.73
N TRP A 436 -9.07 19.67 16.04
CA TRP A 436 -9.46 18.62 16.98
C TRP A 436 -8.98 17.23 16.57
N TYR A 437 -9.15 16.84 15.29
CA TYR A 437 -8.78 15.51 14.82
C TYR A 437 -7.27 15.26 14.86
N PRO A 438 -6.40 16.10 14.26
CA PRO A 438 -4.95 15.92 14.35
C PRO A 438 -4.43 15.96 15.79
N ILE A 439 -4.99 16.80 16.66
CA ILE A 439 -4.61 16.85 18.08
C ILE A 439 -4.96 15.54 18.80
N VAL A 440 -6.16 15.00 18.60
CA VAL A 440 -6.55 13.73 19.23
C VAL A 440 -5.74 12.56 18.68
N GLU A 441 -5.43 12.53 17.38
CA GLU A 441 -4.56 11.50 16.80
C GLU A 441 -3.14 11.56 17.37
N LYS A 442 -2.55 12.77 17.46
CA LYS A 442 -1.24 12.98 18.08
C LYS A 442 -1.23 12.53 19.54
N ALA A 443 -2.27 12.89 20.31
CA ALA A 443 -2.42 12.48 21.70
C ALA A 443 -2.63 10.96 21.84
N TYR A 444 -3.29 10.32 20.87
CA TYR A 444 -3.47 8.87 20.83
C TYR A 444 -2.14 8.14 20.57
N ALA A 445 -1.29 8.65 19.67
CA ALA A 445 0.08 8.16 19.48
C ALA A 445 0.95 8.38 20.74
N ALA A 446 0.81 9.54 21.39
CA ALA A 446 1.45 9.85 22.67
C ALA A 446 1.03 8.87 23.78
N LEU A 447 -0.25 8.51 23.84
CA LEU A 447 -0.81 7.54 24.79
C LEU A 447 -0.19 6.14 24.62
N HIS A 448 0.08 5.74 23.36
CA HIS A 448 0.56 4.42 22.97
C HIS A 448 2.07 4.44 22.72
N GLY A 449 2.85 4.68 23.77
CA GLY A 449 4.32 4.59 23.68
C GLY A 449 5.00 5.78 23.02
N ASN A 450 4.28 6.87 22.80
CA ASN A 450 4.80 8.10 22.19
C ASN A 450 5.41 7.88 20.81
N SER A 451 4.67 7.15 19.96
CA SER A 451 5.09 6.80 18.61
C SER A 451 3.90 6.55 17.68
N TYR A 452 3.96 7.11 16.48
CA TYR A 452 3.01 6.79 15.41
C TYR A 452 3.19 5.36 14.85
N HIS A 453 4.30 4.69 15.18
CA HIS A 453 4.47 3.26 14.85
C HIS A 453 3.46 2.39 15.59
N GLU A 454 3.22 2.66 16.87
CA GLU A 454 2.40 1.81 17.76
C GLU A 454 0.90 1.88 17.47
N VAL A 455 0.46 2.92 16.76
CA VAL A 455 -0.95 3.14 16.41
C VAL A 455 -1.23 2.90 14.93
N GLY A 456 -0.18 2.63 14.14
CA GLY A 456 -0.28 2.27 12.72
C GLY A 456 -0.41 0.77 12.49
N ASP A 457 -0.52 0.38 11.21
CA ASP A 457 -0.55 -1.02 10.74
C ASP A 457 -1.70 -1.88 11.27
N GLY A 458 -2.86 -1.24 11.45
CA GLY A 458 -4.11 -1.89 11.82
C GLY A 458 -4.43 -1.82 13.31
N GLY A 459 -5.65 -2.23 13.63
CA GLY A 459 -6.22 -2.12 14.97
C GLY A 459 -7.72 -2.37 14.92
N ARG A 460 -8.42 -2.09 16.02
CA ARG A 460 -9.86 -2.29 16.11
C ARG A 460 -10.57 -1.02 16.54
N SER A 461 -11.58 -0.62 15.79
CA SER A 461 -12.41 0.54 16.14
C SER A 461 -13.09 0.37 17.51
N SER A 462 -13.32 -0.87 17.95
CA SER A 462 -13.76 -1.15 19.32
C SER A 462 -12.85 -0.51 20.37
N ASP A 463 -11.53 -0.65 20.21
CA ASP A 463 -10.58 -0.22 21.22
C ASP A 463 -10.56 1.31 21.32
N VAL A 464 -10.80 1.99 20.20
CA VAL A 464 -10.94 3.44 20.13
C VAL A 464 -12.27 3.90 20.73
N PHE A 465 -13.38 3.22 20.44
CA PHE A 465 -14.66 3.49 21.11
C PHE A 465 -14.55 3.36 22.63
N GLU A 466 -13.90 2.29 23.12
CA GLU A 466 -13.66 2.10 24.55
C GLU A 466 -12.75 3.21 25.11
N SER A 467 -11.70 3.59 24.37
CA SER A 467 -10.73 4.62 24.76
C SER A 467 -11.30 6.04 24.77
N VAL A 468 -12.32 6.34 23.98
CA VAL A 468 -12.94 7.68 23.96
C VAL A 468 -14.16 7.75 24.87
N LEU A 469 -15.03 6.74 24.81
CA LEU A 469 -16.34 6.78 25.49
C LEU A 469 -16.34 6.14 26.88
N GLY A 470 -15.37 5.27 27.18
CA GLY A 470 -15.32 4.56 28.46
C GLY A 470 -16.44 3.53 28.65
N GLY A 471 -17.04 3.09 27.56
CA GLY A 471 -18.04 2.03 27.49
C GLY A 471 -17.48 0.75 26.86
N ASN A 472 -18.27 -0.34 26.88
CA ASN A 472 -17.84 -1.59 26.24
C ASN A 472 -18.15 -1.55 24.73
N ALA A 473 -17.19 -1.94 23.90
CA ALA A 473 -17.44 -2.12 22.49
C ALA A 473 -17.67 -3.61 22.14
N SER A 474 -18.40 -3.86 21.07
CA SER A 474 -18.63 -5.23 20.58
C SER A 474 -18.40 -5.33 19.08
N TYR A 475 -17.85 -6.46 18.65
CA TYR A 475 -17.73 -6.80 17.23
C TYR A 475 -18.81 -7.80 16.83
N LYS A 476 -19.45 -7.57 15.69
CA LYS A 476 -20.49 -8.43 15.11
C LYS A 476 -20.07 -8.82 13.70
N LEU A 477 -19.93 -10.13 13.47
CA LEU A 477 -19.73 -10.67 12.13
C LEU A 477 -21.00 -10.50 11.29
N ILE A 478 -20.82 -10.11 10.04
CA ILE A 478 -21.91 -9.86 9.10
C ILE A 478 -22.61 -11.14 8.64
N SER A 479 -21.95 -12.31 8.74
CA SER A 479 -22.49 -13.64 8.39
C SER A 479 -23.78 -14.07 9.09
N SER A 480 -24.35 -13.20 9.92
CA SER A 480 -25.65 -13.33 10.56
C SER A 480 -26.83 -12.90 9.66
N GLY A 481 -26.56 -12.37 8.46
CA GLY A 481 -27.51 -12.04 7.40
C GLY A 481 -27.88 -10.56 7.33
N PRO A 482 -28.18 -10.01 6.14
CA PRO A 482 -28.32 -8.58 5.86
C PRO A 482 -29.36 -7.89 6.76
N GLU A 483 -30.55 -8.49 6.90
CA GLU A 483 -31.64 -7.93 7.73
C GLU A 483 -31.26 -7.83 9.22
N ARG A 484 -30.48 -8.78 9.73
CA ARG A 484 -30.06 -8.79 11.14
C ARG A 484 -29.03 -7.70 11.40
N ILE A 485 -28.11 -7.51 10.47
CA ILE A 485 -27.09 -6.47 10.55
C ILE A 485 -27.72 -5.09 10.45
N TYR A 486 -28.64 -4.89 9.51
CA TYR A 486 -29.40 -3.64 9.42
C TYR A 486 -30.06 -3.27 10.74
N LYS A 487 -30.76 -4.22 11.39
CA LYS A 487 -31.40 -3.99 12.69
C LYS A 487 -30.40 -3.66 13.79
N GLN A 488 -29.20 -4.26 13.78
CA GLN A 488 -28.17 -3.95 14.77
C GLN A 488 -27.60 -2.54 14.59
N ILE A 489 -27.40 -2.11 13.34
CA ILE A 489 -26.94 -0.75 13.06
C ILE A 489 -28.06 0.25 13.40
N ALA A 490 -29.31 -0.03 13.01
CA ALA A 490 -30.48 0.78 13.37
C ALA A 490 -30.62 0.97 14.89
N GLU A 491 -30.54 -0.13 15.66
CA GLU A 491 -30.60 -0.09 17.12
C GLU A 491 -29.44 0.72 17.71
N ALA A 492 -28.24 0.61 17.14
CA ALA A 492 -27.10 1.41 17.58
C ALA A 492 -27.31 2.90 17.29
N SER A 493 -27.77 3.26 16.08
CA SER A 493 -28.10 4.65 15.71
C SER A 493 -29.19 5.24 16.61
N GLU A 494 -30.25 4.49 16.90
CA GLU A 494 -31.33 4.93 17.82
C GLU A 494 -30.83 5.20 19.24
N LYS A 495 -29.80 4.45 19.68
CA LYS A 495 -29.19 4.60 21.01
C LYS A 495 -28.06 5.62 21.05
N GLY A 496 -27.74 6.25 19.91
CA GLY A 496 -26.59 7.15 19.79
C GLY A 496 -25.26 6.43 19.98
N TRP A 497 -25.18 5.12 19.69
CA TRP A 497 -23.93 4.36 19.76
C TRP A 497 -23.16 4.45 18.45
N PRO A 498 -21.86 4.80 18.45
CA PRO A 498 -21.06 4.83 17.24
C PRO A 498 -20.86 3.43 16.66
N VAL A 499 -20.87 3.36 15.34
CA VAL A 499 -20.67 2.12 14.59
C VAL A 499 -19.58 2.32 13.55
N ALA A 500 -18.62 1.41 13.48
CA ALA A 500 -17.64 1.35 12.40
C ALA A 500 -17.71 -0.02 11.73
N ALA A 501 -17.40 -0.11 10.45
CA ALA A 501 -17.42 -1.36 9.70
C ALA A 501 -16.01 -1.69 9.19
N SER A 502 -15.66 -2.98 9.16
CA SER A 502 -14.40 -3.46 8.58
C SER A 502 -14.65 -4.32 7.36
N THR A 503 -13.85 -4.12 6.33
CA THR A 503 -13.80 -5.01 5.16
C THR A 503 -13.01 -6.29 5.47
N TYR A 504 -13.10 -7.24 4.55
CA TYR A 504 -12.24 -8.43 4.54
C TYR A 504 -10.79 -8.05 4.25
N GLY A 505 -9.85 -8.90 4.67
CA GLY A 505 -8.44 -8.73 4.35
C GLY A 505 -8.12 -9.14 2.92
N LYS A 506 -7.03 -8.60 2.36
CA LYS A 506 -6.44 -8.98 1.07
C LYS A 506 -5.94 -10.44 1.06
N ASP A 507 -5.76 -11.03 2.23
CA ASP A 507 -5.40 -12.44 2.43
C ASP A 507 -6.62 -13.38 2.54
N SER A 508 -7.85 -12.85 2.44
CA SER A 508 -9.07 -13.66 2.50
C SER A 508 -9.58 -13.99 1.09
N PRO A 509 -10.34 -15.10 0.93
CA PRO A 509 -10.97 -15.47 -0.35
C PRO A 509 -11.92 -14.40 -0.92
N GLU A 510 -12.32 -13.44 -0.10
CA GLU A 510 -13.20 -12.33 -0.45
C GLU A 510 -12.48 -11.10 -0.99
N ALA A 511 -11.13 -11.11 -1.07
CA ALA A 511 -10.34 -9.98 -1.55
C ALA A 511 -10.71 -9.54 -2.99
N GLU A 512 -11.05 -10.49 -3.87
CA GLU A 512 -11.44 -10.18 -5.26
C GLU A 512 -12.71 -9.32 -5.36
N ARG A 513 -13.53 -9.27 -4.29
CA ARG A 513 -14.76 -8.46 -4.28
C ARG A 513 -14.50 -6.97 -4.46
N TYR A 514 -13.33 -6.48 -4.08
CA TYR A 514 -13.05 -5.03 -4.06
C TYR A 514 -12.55 -4.48 -5.40
N ALA A 515 -12.26 -5.35 -6.37
CA ALA A 515 -11.70 -4.96 -7.66
C ALA A 515 -12.63 -4.00 -8.43
N GLY A 516 -12.20 -2.75 -8.63
CA GLY A 516 -12.96 -1.75 -9.38
C GLY A 516 -14.11 -1.08 -8.62
N GLU A 517 -14.36 -1.46 -7.37
CA GLU A 517 -15.54 -1.03 -6.61
C GLU A 517 -15.36 0.32 -5.88
N LYS A 518 -14.14 0.87 -5.84
CA LYS A 518 -13.76 2.00 -4.95
C LYS A 518 -14.09 1.72 -3.46
N LEU A 519 -14.05 0.43 -3.09
CA LEU A 519 -14.03 -0.07 -1.72
C LEU A 519 -12.68 -0.77 -1.48
N TYR A 520 -12.16 -0.72 -0.26
CA TYR A 520 -10.80 -1.19 0.01
C TYR A 520 -10.78 -2.32 1.05
N ALA A 521 -10.08 -3.41 0.73
CA ALA A 521 -9.74 -4.47 1.67
C ALA A 521 -8.80 -3.96 2.78
N TRP A 522 -8.75 -4.66 3.93
CA TRP A 522 -7.96 -4.26 5.10
C TRP A 522 -8.30 -2.84 5.60
N HIS A 523 -9.54 -2.40 5.41
CA HIS A 523 -9.93 -1.02 5.69
C HIS A 523 -11.12 -0.92 6.63
N ALA A 524 -11.20 0.20 7.34
CA ALA A 524 -12.30 0.52 8.24
C ALA A 524 -13.05 1.75 7.73
N TYR A 525 -14.37 1.71 7.83
CA TYR A 525 -15.28 2.77 7.41
C TYR A 525 -16.12 3.22 8.61
N SER A 526 -16.42 4.52 8.68
CA SER A 526 -17.42 5.01 9.63
C SER A 526 -18.80 4.58 9.14
N VAL A 527 -19.68 4.10 10.03
CA VAL A 527 -21.10 3.90 9.70
C VAL A 527 -21.85 5.10 10.25
N LEU A 528 -22.41 5.90 9.36
CA LEU A 528 -23.09 7.14 9.73
C LEU A 528 -24.55 6.91 10.13
N GLY A 529 -25.14 5.80 9.66
CA GLY A 529 -26.50 5.42 10.00
C GLY A 529 -27.10 4.45 9.00
N VAL A 530 -28.42 4.31 9.06
CA VAL A 530 -29.21 3.51 8.13
C VAL A 530 -30.39 4.31 7.61
N GLU A 531 -30.81 4.00 6.38
CA GLU A 531 -31.97 4.60 5.74
C GLU A 531 -32.87 3.51 5.14
N GLU A 532 -34.15 3.81 4.96
CA GLU A 532 -35.07 2.99 4.17
C GLU A 532 -35.78 3.87 3.13
N GLU A 533 -35.59 3.56 1.85
CA GLU A 533 -36.14 4.32 0.73
C GLU A 533 -36.78 3.35 -0.28
N GLY A 534 -38.06 3.56 -0.61
CA GLY A 534 -38.75 2.73 -1.59
C GLY A 534 -38.83 1.23 -1.22
N GLY A 535 -38.80 0.91 0.08
CA GLY A 535 -38.76 -0.47 0.59
C GLY A 535 -37.38 -1.15 0.50
N LYS A 536 -36.33 -0.40 0.11
CA LYS A 536 -34.94 -0.85 0.17
C LYS A 536 -34.23 -0.24 1.37
N LYS A 537 -33.35 -1.03 1.97
CA LYS A 537 -32.59 -0.68 3.16
C LYS A 537 -31.15 -0.35 2.78
N TYR A 538 -30.65 0.76 3.32
CA TYR A 538 -29.32 1.28 3.02
C TYR A 538 -28.52 1.49 4.29
N VAL A 539 -27.21 1.30 4.20
CA VAL A 539 -26.23 1.68 5.23
C VAL A 539 -25.44 2.86 4.70
N GLN A 540 -25.44 3.96 5.43
CA GLN A 540 -24.63 5.14 5.10
C GLN A 540 -23.24 4.99 5.72
N LEU A 541 -22.22 5.18 4.90
CA LEU A 541 -20.82 4.93 5.22
C LEU A 541 -19.98 6.17 4.92
N ARG A 542 -18.83 6.26 5.58
CA ARG A 542 -17.78 7.20 5.22
C ARG A 542 -16.41 6.54 5.19
N ASN A 543 -15.70 6.71 4.07
CA ASN A 543 -14.27 6.41 3.96
C ASN A 543 -13.48 7.45 4.77
N PRO A 544 -12.71 7.07 5.81
CA PRO A 544 -11.97 8.03 6.64
C PRO A 544 -10.84 8.76 5.91
N TRP A 545 -10.51 8.39 4.67
CA TRP A 545 -9.63 9.16 3.80
C TRP A 545 -10.25 10.49 3.35
N GLY A 546 -11.56 10.64 3.52
CA GLY A 546 -12.30 11.84 3.12
C GLY A 546 -12.43 11.98 1.61
N ASN A 547 -12.23 10.88 0.89
CA ASN A 547 -12.35 10.75 -0.56
C ASN A 547 -12.63 9.27 -0.90
N THR A 548 -12.69 8.97 -2.20
CA THR A 548 -12.81 7.61 -2.77
C THR A 548 -14.03 6.86 -2.23
N GLU A 549 -15.19 7.23 -2.79
CA GLU A 549 -16.46 6.55 -2.59
C GLU A 549 -16.92 5.73 -3.81
N PRO A 550 -17.65 4.61 -3.59
CA PRO A 550 -18.43 3.95 -4.62
C PRO A 550 -19.51 4.85 -5.21
N GLY A 551 -19.70 4.77 -6.52
CA GLY A 551 -20.66 5.60 -7.24
C GLY A 551 -20.15 7.04 -7.49
N ASN A 552 -21.08 7.94 -7.79
CA ASN A 552 -20.81 9.36 -7.99
C ASN A 552 -22.05 10.16 -7.55
N ASP A 553 -21.93 10.88 -6.45
CA ASP A 553 -22.96 11.81 -5.95
C ASP A 553 -22.61 13.29 -6.23
N GLY A 554 -21.54 13.52 -7.02
CA GLY A 554 -21.00 14.84 -7.34
C GLY A 554 -20.04 15.39 -6.30
N LYS A 555 -19.69 14.62 -5.26
CA LYS A 555 -18.71 14.97 -4.24
C LYS A 555 -17.61 13.90 -4.17
N ASN A 556 -16.56 14.24 -3.43
CA ASN A 556 -15.44 13.34 -3.13
C ASN A 556 -15.09 13.57 -1.66
N ASP A 557 -16.03 13.27 -0.78
CA ASP A 557 -15.97 13.57 0.67
C ASP A 557 -15.89 12.30 1.55
N GLY A 558 -15.80 11.14 0.90
CA GLY A 558 -15.77 9.81 1.48
C GLY A 558 -17.15 9.23 1.75
N ILE A 559 -18.24 9.98 1.59
CA ILE A 559 -19.58 9.58 2.03
C ILE A 559 -20.31 8.84 0.90
N PHE A 560 -20.89 7.69 1.24
CA PHE A 560 -21.70 6.92 0.30
C PHE A 560 -22.72 6.07 1.03
N ARG A 561 -23.61 5.44 0.27
CA ARG A 561 -24.53 4.43 0.81
C ARG A 561 -24.48 3.16 -0.02
N LEU A 562 -24.60 2.03 0.66
CA LEU A 562 -24.78 0.72 0.03
C LEU A 562 -26.15 0.20 0.40
N ASP A 563 -26.81 -0.50 -0.53
CA ASP A 563 -27.93 -1.32 -0.10
C ASP A 563 -27.44 -2.44 0.83
N ILE A 564 -28.35 -2.96 1.67
CA ILE A 564 -27.96 -3.89 2.72
C ILE A 564 -27.35 -5.20 2.20
N GLU A 565 -27.71 -5.63 0.99
CA GLU A 565 -27.14 -6.83 0.37
C GLU A 565 -25.72 -6.57 -0.11
N GLN A 566 -25.46 -5.39 -0.69
CA GLN A 566 -24.11 -4.92 -1.01
C GLN A 566 -23.25 -4.79 0.26
N PHE A 567 -23.81 -4.22 1.33
CA PHE A 567 -23.10 -4.11 2.60
C PHE A 567 -22.72 -5.49 3.15
N ASP A 568 -23.64 -6.46 3.11
CA ASP A 568 -23.38 -7.84 3.53
C ASP A 568 -22.29 -8.51 2.68
N HIS A 569 -22.29 -8.22 1.38
CA HIS A 569 -21.30 -8.72 0.43
C HIS A 569 -19.89 -8.15 0.69
N PHE A 570 -19.73 -6.85 0.93
CA PHE A 570 -18.41 -6.23 1.02
C PHE A 570 -17.81 -6.20 2.42
N PHE A 571 -18.62 -6.27 3.48
CA PHE A 571 -18.10 -6.06 4.84
C PHE A 571 -18.02 -7.36 5.62
N ARG A 572 -16.97 -7.46 6.45
CA ARG A 572 -16.73 -8.63 7.31
C ARG A 572 -17.50 -8.54 8.62
N GLY A 573 -17.60 -7.34 9.16
CA GLY A 573 -18.26 -7.11 10.45
C GLY A 573 -18.34 -5.64 10.83
N VAL A 574 -19.13 -5.37 11.86
CA VAL A 574 -19.31 -4.05 12.47
C VAL A 574 -18.83 -4.04 13.92
N TYR A 575 -18.20 -2.96 14.31
CA TYR A 575 -17.88 -2.60 15.69
C TYR A 575 -18.95 -1.64 16.19
N ILE A 576 -19.50 -1.89 17.38
CA ILE A 576 -20.51 -1.04 18.02
C ILE A 576 -19.97 -0.62 19.37
N GLY A 577 -19.74 0.68 19.56
CA GLY A 577 -19.28 1.27 20.82
C GLY A 577 -20.43 1.53 21.76
N LYS A 578 -20.73 0.60 22.67
CA LYS A 578 -21.84 0.79 23.62
C LYS A 578 -21.37 1.62 24.79
N HIS A 579 -22.06 2.71 25.06
CA HIS A 579 -21.89 3.49 26.28
C HIS A 579 -23.26 3.85 26.85
N ASP A 580 -23.27 4.15 28.14
CA ASP A 580 -24.45 4.78 28.75
C ASP A 580 -24.42 6.27 28.36
N GLY A 581 -25.59 6.83 28.05
CA GLY A 581 -25.76 8.22 27.59
C GLY A 581 -25.21 9.25 28.57
#